data_AF-C0QH50-F1
#
_entry.id   AF-C0QH50-F1
#
_cell.length_a   1.000
_cell.length_b   1.000
_cell.length_c   1.000
_cell.angle_alpha   90.00
_cell.angle_beta   90.00
_cell.angle_gamma   90.00
#
_symmetry.space_group_name_H-M   'P 1'
#
loop_
_entity.id
_entity.type
_entity.pdbx_description
1 polymer ?
#
loop_
_entity_poly.entity_id
_entity_poly.type
_entity_poly.pdbx_seq_one_letter_code
_entity_poly.pdbx_strand_id
1 'polypeptide(L)'
;MCQQKTIINEVRQVMTQGVLLFKYEEEKTQTGMTALAGLPVYLDLAKVIGLSKSIQKHLKVRKNSQGWTDSQIVLSLVLLNLAGGYCVDDLKILEADEGFWKE
;
A
#
# COMPACT_ATOMS: atom_id res chain seq x y z
N MET A 1 -29.99 8.63 26.19
CA MET A 1 -29.12 9.74 25.72
C MET A 1 -27.99 9.97 26.73
N CYS A 2 -26.86 9.23 26.66
CA CYS A 2 -25.59 9.71 27.27
C CYS A 2 -24.32 8.88 26.97
N GLN A 3 -24.36 7.76 26.23
CA GLN A 3 -23.14 6.97 26.00
C GLN A 3 -22.73 6.75 24.55
N GLN A 4 -23.58 7.10 23.57
CA GLN A 4 -23.25 6.89 22.16
C GLN A 4 -22.38 7.97 21.53
N LYS A 5 -22.27 9.18 22.13
CA LYS A 5 -21.47 10.28 21.57
C LYS A 5 -19.96 10.16 21.86
N THR A 6 -19.54 9.31 22.79
CA THR A 6 -18.13 9.21 23.19
C THR A 6 -17.35 8.21 22.32
N ILE A 7 -17.97 7.07 21.96
CA ILE A 7 -17.32 6.01 21.16
C ILE A 7 -16.94 6.52 19.76
N ILE A 8 -17.74 7.41 19.16
CA ILE A 8 -17.51 7.97 17.82
C ILE A 8 -16.27 8.87 17.75
N ASN A 9 -15.83 9.43 18.88
CA ASN A 9 -14.67 10.34 18.90
C ASN A 9 -13.34 9.60 19.08
N GLU A 10 -13.32 8.37 19.60
CA GLU A 10 -12.09 7.59 19.77
C GLU A 10 -11.66 6.86 18.48
N VAL A 11 -12.59 6.48 17.61
CA VAL A 11 -12.28 5.86 16.30
C VAL A 11 -11.70 6.86 15.30
N ARG A 12 -11.66 8.16 15.64
CA ARG A 12 -11.35 9.29 14.76
C ARG A 12 -9.86 9.46 14.41
N GLN A 13 -9.04 8.43 14.59
CA GLN A 13 -7.63 8.39 14.25
C GLN A 13 -7.35 7.08 13.50
N VAL A 14 -7.89 6.92 12.30
CA VAL A 14 -7.85 5.61 11.63
C VAL A 14 -6.44 5.24 11.14
N MET A 15 -5.50 6.16 10.94
CA MET A 15 -4.11 5.82 10.59
C MET A 15 -3.14 6.89 11.10
N THR A 16 -2.17 6.50 11.93
CA THR A 16 -1.01 7.37 12.21
C THR A 16 -0.16 7.41 10.95
N GLN A 17 0.20 8.61 10.49
CA GLN A 17 1.05 8.80 9.32
C GLN A 17 2.34 7.95 9.44
N GLY A 18 2.54 7.07 8.45
CA GLY A 18 3.70 6.18 8.36
C GLY A 18 4.99 6.89 7.93
N VAL A 19 6.01 6.11 7.60
CA VAL A 19 7.34 6.62 7.21
C VAL A 19 7.35 7.17 5.78
N LEU A 20 6.32 6.84 4.99
CA LEU A 20 6.17 7.31 3.62
C LEU A 20 5.68 8.76 3.55
N LEU A 21 6.13 9.50 2.52
CA LEU A 21 5.83 10.93 2.29
C LEU A 21 4.46 11.15 1.60
N PHE A 22 3.43 10.37 1.92
CA PHE A 22 2.07 10.63 1.42
C PHE A 22 1.08 10.61 2.58
N LYS A 23 0.14 11.55 2.59
CA LYS A 23 -0.81 11.68 3.69
C LYS A 23 -1.94 10.67 3.53
N TYR A 24 -2.24 9.90 4.58
CA TYR A 24 -3.46 9.10 4.62
C TYR A 24 -4.68 10.01 4.76
N GLU A 25 -5.63 9.89 3.83
CA GLU A 25 -6.93 10.57 3.91
C GLU A 25 -8.04 9.57 4.24
N GLU A 26 -8.94 9.97 5.13
CA GLU A 26 -10.15 9.19 5.44
C GLU A 26 -11.15 9.36 4.30
N GLU A 27 -11.53 8.26 3.66
CA GLU A 27 -12.58 8.25 2.65
C GLU A 27 -13.94 8.50 3.32
N LYS A 28 -14.61 9.58 2.92
CA LYS A 28 -15.85 10.05 3.59
C LYS A 28 -17.11 9.42 3.01
N THR A 29 -17.01 8.75 1.88
CA THR A 29 -18.10 8.03 1.24
C THR A 29 -18.25 6.62 1.82
N GLN A 30 -19.49 6.16 1.99
CA GLN A 30 -19.82 4.79 2.43
C GLN A 30 -19.51 3.71 1.36
N THR A 31 -18.81 4.08 0.28
CA THR A 31 -18.25 3.15 -0.68
C THR A 31 -17.24 2.29 0.06
N GLY A 32 -17.60 1.02 0.28
CA GLY A 32 -16.95 0.14 1.25
C GLY A 32 -15.43 0.12 1.17
N MET A 33 -14.81 0.01 2.34
CA MET A 33 -13.36 -0.18 2.49
C MET A 33 -12.90 -1.33 1.56
N THR A 34 -11.98 -1.05 0.64
CA THR A 34 -11.48 -2.09 -0.26
C THR A 34 -10.75 -3.14 0.57
N ALA A 35 -10.76 -4.41 0.12
CA ALA A 35 -10.00 -5.48 0.77
C ALA A 35 -8.48 -5.21 0.79
N LEU A 36 -8.02 -4.16 0.10
CA LEU A 36 -6.64 -3.75 -0.08
C LEU A 36 -6.21 -2.59 0.84
N ALA A 37 -7.11 -2.07 1.68
CA ALA A 37 -6.84 -0.93 2.57
C ALA A 37 -5.65 -1.14 3.54
N GLY A 38 -5.22 -2.39 3.77
CA GLY A 38 -4.06 -2.73 4.58
C GLY A 38 -2.71 -2.73 3.83
N LEU A 39 -2.71 -2.71 2.49
CA LEU A 39 -1.48 -2.75 1.69
C LEU A 39 -0.52 -1.58 1.94
N PRO A 40 -0.99 -0.34 2.16
CA PRO A 40 -0.09 0.77 2.50
C PRO A 40 0.75 0.54 3.77
N VAL A 41 0.21 -0.20 4.75
CA VAL A 41 0.97 -0.57 5.97
C VAL A 41 2.18 -1.45 5.63
N TYR A 42 2.04 -2.34 4.65
CA TYR A 42 3.14 -3.17 4.17
C TYR A 42 4.18 -2.37 3.39
N LEU A 43 3.77 -1.30 2.71
CA LEU A 43 4.71 -0.34 2.10
C LEU A 43 5.54 0.38 3.17
N ASP A 44 4.90 0.81 4.27
CA ASP A 44 5.60 1.43 5.40
C ASP A 44 6.59 0.46 6.03
N LEU A 45 6.19 -0.80 6.23
CA LEU A 45 7.08 -1.85 6.71
C LEU A 45 8.27 -2.08 5.76
N ALA A 46 8.02 -2.18 4.46
CA ALA A 46 9.06 -2.36 3.44
C ALA A 46 10.08 -1.20 3.47
N LYS A 47 9.61 0.02 3.76
CA LYS A 47 10.47 1.20 3.93
C LYS A 47 11.31 1.10 5.20
N VAL A 48 10.71 0.76 6.33
CA VAL A 48 11.38 0.66 7.64
C VAL A 48 12.48 -0.41 7.63
N ILE A 49 12.19 -1.59 7.08
CA ILE A 49 13.16 -2.69 7.02
C ILE A 49 14.22 -2.51 5.91
N GLY A 50 14.10 -1.45 5.10
CA GLY A 50 15.04 -1.17 4.01
C GLY A 50 14.96 -2.18 2.85
N LEU A 51 13.79 -2.78 2.62
CA LEU A 51 13.59 -3.83 1.62
C LEU A 51 14.05 -3.39 0.22
N SER A 52 13.70 -2.17 -0.20
CA SER A 52 14.12 -1.64 -1.51
C SER A 52 15.64 -1.57 -1.67
N LYS A 53 16.37 -1.21 -0.60
CA LYS A 53 17.84 -1.17 -0.60
C LYS A 53 18.43 -2.58 -0.69
N SER A 54 17.83 -3.53 0.04
CA SER A 54 18.23 -4.94 -0.02
C SER A 54 18.04 -5.50 -1.44
N ILE A 55 16.89 -5.26 -2.06
CA ILE A 55 16.61 -5.70 -3.43
C ILE A 55 17.62 -5.11 -4.41
N GLN A 56 17.90 -3.80 -4.36
CA GLN A 56 18.88 -3.18 -5.27
C GLN A 56 20.31 -3.70 -5.07
N LYS A 57 20.66 -4.13 -3.84
CA LYS A 57 21.97 -4.69 -3.53
C LYS A 57 22.11 -6.13 -4.08
N HIS A 58 21.07 -6.93 -3.95
CA HIS A 58 21.12 -8.38 -4.20
C HIS A 58 20.55 -8.80 -5.55
N LEU A 59 19.60 -8.04 -6.10
CA LEU A 59 18.93 -8.27 -7.36
C LEU A 59 19.41 -7.22 -8.38
N LYS A 60 20.05 -7.71 -9.45
CA LYS A 60 20.51 -6.92 -10.60
C LYS A 60 20.07 -7.61 -11.89
N VAL A 61 18.79 -7.97 -11.94
CA VAL A 61 18.17 -8.69 -13.06
C VAL A 61 17.96 -7.74 -14.23
N ARG A 62 17.57 -6.50 -13.95
CA ARG A 62 17.49 -5.44 -14.95
C ARG A 62 18.89 -5.05 -15.45
N LYS A 63 19.14 -5.33 -16.72
CA LYS A 63 20.40 -5.00 -17.41
C LYS A 63 20.40 -3.63 -18.10
N ASN A 64 19.23 -3.09 -18.41
CA ASN A 64 19.06 -1.84 -19.17
C ASN A 64 18.44 -0.72 -18.32
N SER A 65 18.49 0.52 -18.82
CA SER A 65 17.97 1.71 -18.11
C SER A 65 16.49 2.03 -18.38
N GLN A 66 15.80 1.25 -19.20
CA GLN A 66 14.39 1.46 -19.54
C GLN A 66 13.45 0.58 -18.70
N GLY A 67 12.26 1.08 -18.38
CA GLY A 67 11.24 0.36 -17.61
C GLY A 67 11.44 0.44 -16.09
N TRP A 68 10.64 -0.33 -15.35
CA TRP A 68 10.64 -0.39 -13.90
C TRP A 68 11.94 -0.94 -13.32
N THR A 69 12.32 -0.47 -12.13
CA THR A 69 13.46 -1.00 -11.36
C THR A 69 13.14 -2.34 -10.72
N ASP A 70 14.17 -3.14 -10.43
CA ASP A 70 14.02 -4.43 -9.71
C ASP A 70 13.27 -4.24 -8.39
N SER A 71 13.53 -3.14 -7.66
CA SER A 71 12.80 -2.83 -6.43
C SER A 71 11.31 -2.54 -6.66
N GLN A 72 10.95 -1.89 -7.76
CA GLN A 72 9.55 -1.61 -8.09
C GLN A 72 8.83 -2.91 -8.44
N ILE A 73 9.42 -3.73 -9.32
CA ILE A 73 8.82 -5.01 -9.72
C ILE A 73 8.64 -5.96 -8.53
N VAL A 74 9.68 -6.15 -7.71
CA VAL A 74 9.59 -7.04 -6.55
C VAL A 74 8.55 -6.55 -5.54
N LEU A 75 8.48 -5.24 -5.30
CA LEU A 75 7.50 -4.68 -4.37
C LEU A 75 6.07 -4.86 -4.90
N SER A 76 5.83 -4.65 -6.19
CA SER A 76 4.54 -4.93 -6.83
C SER A 76 4.14 -6.40 -6.68
N LEU A 77 5.07 -7.33 -6.88
CA LEU A 77 4.80 -8.77 -6.70
C LEU A 77 4.49 -9.13 -5.24
N VAL A 78 5.19 -8.53 -4.26
CA VAL A 78 4.91 -8.75 -2.84
C VAL A 78 3.52 -8.23 -2.49
N LEU A 79 3.16 -7.01 -2.91
CA LEU A 79 1.83 -6.45 -2.70
C LEU A 79 0.74 -7.26 -3.37
N LEU A 80 1.01 -7.83 -4.55
CA LEU A 80 0.07 -8.68 -5.26
C LEU A 80 -0.23 -9.97 -4.50
N ASN A 81 0.80 -10.61 -3.96
CA ASN A 81 0.63 -11.79 -3.11
C ASN A 81 -0.15 -11.46 -1.83
N LEU A 82 0.10 -10.28 -1.24
CA LEU A 82 -0.64 -9.81 -0.05
C LEU A 82 -2.10 -9.46 -0.36
N ALA A 83 -2.38 -8.98 -1.58
CA ALA A 83 -3.73 -8.74 -2.10
C ALA A 83 -4.48 -10.03 -2.44
N GLY A 84 -3.82 -11.20 -2.40
CA GLY A 84 -4.40 -12.49 -2.77
C GLY A 84 -4.48 -12.74 -4.28
N GLY A 85 -3.65 -12.04 -5.09
CA GLY A 85 -3.52 -12.31 -6.52
C GLY A 85 -2.81 -13.65 -6.78
N TYR A 86 -3.19 -14.33 -7.87
CA TYR A 86 -2.68 -15.65 -8.22
C TYR A 86 -1.71 -15.59 -9.41
N CYS A 87 -1.77 -14.54 -10.23
CA CYS A 87 -0.94 -14.39 -11.41
C CYS A 87 -0.46 -12.95 -11.62
N VAL A 88 0.58 -12.76 -12.43
CA VAL A 88 1.17 -11.43 -12.71
C VAL A 88 0.19 -10.49 -13.42
N ASP A 89 -0.79 -11.02 -14.15
CA ASP A 89 -1.85 -10.23 -14.79
C ASP A 89 -2.78 -9.57 -13.76
N ASP A 90 -2.84 -10.09 -12.54
CA ASP A 90 -3.61 -9.53 -11.43
C ASP A 90 -3.00 -8.22 -10.90
N LEU A 91 -1.81 -7.81 -11.36
CA LEU A 91 -1.27 -6.47 -11.10
C LEU A 91 -2.25 -5.37 -11.54
N LYS A 92 -3.09 -5.64 -12.55
CA LYS A 92 -4.15 -4.72 -12.98
C LYS A 92 -5.18 -4.43 -11.88
N ILE A 93 -5.37 -5.36 -10.94
CA ILE A 93 -6.28 -5.18 -9.80
C ILE A 93 -5.69 -4.16 -8.82
N LEU A 94 -4.37 -4.21 -8.58
CA LEU A 94 -3.68 -3.18 -7.79
C LEU A 94 -3.69 -1.82 -8.49
N GLU A 95 -3.51 -1.80 -9.81
CA GLU A 95 -3.55 -0.58 -10.62
C GLU A 95 -4.96 0.04 -10.67
N ALA A 96 -6.02 -0.78 -10.61
CA ALA A 96 -7.40 -0.34 -10.65
C ALA A 96 -7.97 0.07 -9.28
N ASP A 97 -7.23 -0.12 -8.18
CA ASP A 97 -7.65 0.30 -6.85
C ASP A 97 -7.53 1.83 -6.72
N GLU A 98 -8.68 2.49 -6.57
CA GLU A 98 -8.80 3.95 -6.43
C GLU A 98 -8.06 4.50 -5.19
N GLY A 99 -7.74 3.65 -4.21
CA GLY A 99 -6.94 4.02 -3.04
C GLY A 99 -5.45 4.16 -3.34
N PHE A 100 -4.93 3.52 -4.40
CA PHE A 100 -3.58 3.78 -4.91
C PHE A 100 -3.54 4.92 -5.94
N TRP A 101 -4.68 5.26 -6.54
CA TRP A 101 -4.81 6.33 -7.51
C TRP A 101 -5.56 7.54 -6.93
N LYS A 102 -4.82 8.50 -6.39
CA LYS A 102 -5.27 9.90 -6.31
C LYS A 102 -4.11 10.83 -6.64
N GLU A 103 -4.34 11.68 -7.63
CA GLU A 103 -3.53 12.87 -7.97
C GLU A 103 -3.82 14.00 -6.98
#